data_AF-A0A936N8G9-F1
#
_entry.id   AF-A0A936N8G9-F1
#
_cell.length_a   1.000
_cell.length_b   1.000
_cell.length_c   1.000
_cell.angle_alpha   90.00
_cell.angle_beta   90.00
_cell.angle_gamma   90.00
#
_symmetry.space_group_name_H-M   'P 1'
#
loop_
_entity.id
_entity.type
_entity.pdbx_description
1 polymer ?
#
loop_
_entity_poly.entity_id
_entity_poly.type
_entity_poly.pdbx_seq_one_letter_code
_entity_poly.pdbx_strand_id
1 'polypeptide(L)'
;MGGKIDDRGSSIAIDVTNNVLVTGYFQDTCDFDSGIGTYNLISNLQSSFIYKLSQCTGTPPLVNASSNMTLICTGESSTLSATGANSYWWNNGITSSINIVSPTLTTNYIVTGLDLNGCSDTAIVTQIVDECIGINELEKR
;
A
#
# COMPACT_ATOMS: atom_id res chain seq x y z
N MET A 1 5.28 27.88 6.69
CA MET A 1 3.84 28.10 6.80
C MET A 1 3.46 27.35 8.04
N GLY A 2 3.49 28.03 9.18
CA GLY A 2 3.38 27.38 10.49
C GLY A 2 4.15 28.08 11.62
N GLY A 3 4.95 29.10 11.31
CA GLY A 3 5.63 29.94 12.30
C GLY A 3 4.85 31.19 12.70
N LYS A 4 5.47 32.02 13.55
CA LYS A 4 4.86 33.24 14.12
C LYS A 4 4.96 34.47 13.19
N ILE A 5 5.82 34.44 12.17
CA ILE A 5 6.09 35.58 11.25
C ILE A 5 5.79 35.16 9.78
N ASP A 6 6.49 35.74 8.78
CA ASP A 6 6.18 35.59 7.35
C ASP A 6 6.72 34.27 6.82
N ASP A 7 5.79 33.44 6.38
CA ASP A 7 6.09 32.18 5.72
C ASP A 7 5.39 32.15 4.37
N ARG A 8 6.13 31.94 3.28
CA ARG A 8 5.54 31.88 1.95
C ARG A 8 5.97 30.67 1.16
N GLY A 9 5.00 30.00 0.56
CA GLY A 9 5.23 29.07 -0.54
C GLY A 9 5.61 29.85 -1.80
N SER A 10 6.62 29.38 -2.51
CA SER A 10 7.12 29.94 -3.77
C SER A 10 6.85 29.03 -4.96
N SER A 11 6.77 27.72 -4.77
CA SER A 11 6.44 26.76 -5.83
C SER A 11 5.84 25.49 -5.25
N ILE A 12 5.07 24.79 -6.08
CA ILE A 12 4.56 23.45 -5.82
C ILE A 12 4.88 22.56 -7.03
N ALA A 13 5.39 21.37 -6.76
CA ALA A 13 5.65 20.34 -7.75
C ALA A 13 5.20 18.98 -7.22
N ILE A 14 5.09 18.00 -8.10
CA ILE A 14 4.80 16.60 -7.74
C ILE A 14 6.01 15.76 -8.17
N ASP A 15 6.49 14.88 -7.29
CA ASP A 15 7.58 13.95 -7.64
C ASP A 15 7.07 12.69 -8.36
N VAL A 16 7.99 11.85 -8.84
CA VAL A 16 7.68 10.59 -9.55
C VAL A 16 6.93 9.56 -8.69
N THR A 17 6.86 9.78 -7.38
CA THR A 17 6.15 8.97 -6.38
C THR A 17 4.88 9.65 -5.88
N ASN A 18 4.37 10.66 -6.59
CA ASN A 18 3.18 11.43 -6.27
C ASN A 18 3.23 12.22 -4.94
N ASN A 19 4.41 12.47 -4.38
CA ASN A 19 4.51 13.37 -3.24
C ASN A 19 4.44 14.82 -3.71
N VAL A 20 3.86 15.67 -2.89
CA VAL A 20 3.80 17.11 -3.14
C VAL A 20 5.05 17.76 -2.56
N LEU A 21 5.84 18.38 -3.42
CA LEU A 21 6.99 19.19 -3.05
C LEU A 21 6.58 20.65 -3.02
N VAL A 22 6.74 21.29 -1.86
CA VAL A 22 6.50 22.72 -1.68
C VAL A 22 7.84 23.38 -1.36
N THR A 23 8.23 24.38 -2.15
CA THR A 23 9.40 25.20 -1.84
C THR A 23 8.95 26.57 -1.38
N GLY A 24 9.74 27.23 -0.56
CA GLY A 24 9.39 28.56 -0.09
C GLY A 24 10.44 29.14 0.84
N TYR A 25 10.02 30.13 1.61
CA TYR A 25 10.82 30.66 2.69
C TYR A 25 10.01 30.79 3.98
N PHE A 26 10.72 30.80 5.10
CA PHE A 26 10.15 30.95 6.44
C PHE A 26 11.01 31.91 7.28
N GLN A 27 10.39 32.49 8.29
CA GLN A 27 11.05 33.31 9.33
C GLN A 27 10.63 32.80 10.72
N ASP A 28 11.53 32.88 11.70
CA ASP A 28 11.38 32.30 13.04
C ASP A 28 11.31 30.75 13.02
N THR A 29 10.69 30.16 14.04
CA THR A 29 10.59 28.72 14.25
C THR A 29 9.39 28.14 13.51
N CYS A 30 9.61 27.11 12.70
CA CYS A 30 8.57 26.38 11.97
C CYS A 30 8.76 24.87 12.10
N ASP A 31 7.68 24.13 12.29
CA ASP A 31 7.65 22.66 12.41
C ASP A 31 7.11 22.02 11.13
N PHE A 32 7.85 22.13 10.01
CA PHE A 32 7.41 21.61 8.72
C PHE A 32 7.42 20.06 8.65
N ASP A 33 6.87 19.37 9.66
CA ASP A 33 6.60 17.94 9.66
C ASP A 33 5.07 17.72 9.68
N SER A 34 4.61 16.76 8.88
CA SER A 34 3.22 16.27 8.93
C SER A 34 3.02 15.11 9.91
N GLY A 35 4.11 14.61 10.50
CA GLY A 35 4.11 13.58 11.54
C GLY A 35 3.69 14.12 12.91
N ILE A 36 3.56 13.21 13.88
CA ILE A 36 3.24 13.54 15.29
C ILE A 36 4.45 14.08 16.07
N GLY A 37 5.62 14.14 15.44
CA GLY A 37 6.86 14.65 16.03
C GLY A 37 7.09 16.11 15.67
N THR A 38 7.74 16.84 16.57
CA THR A 38 8.13 18.24 16.32
C THR A 38 9.59 18.31 15.88
N TYR A 39 9.81 18.77 14.65
CA TYR A 39 11.13 19.06 14.09
C TYR A 39 11.22 20.54 13.74
N ASN A 40 11.50 21.35 14.76
CA ASN A 40 11.63 22.79 14.62
C ASN A 40 12.84 23.16 13.75
N LEU A 41 12.56 23.87 12.65
CA LEU A 41 13.52 24.64 11.89
C LEU A 41 13.48 26.08 12.40
N ILE A 42 14.62 26.63 12.79
CA ILE A 42 14.73 27.98 13.34
C ILE A 42 15.49 28.88 12.35
N SER A 43 14.91 30.03 12.01
CA SER A 43 15.61 31.09 11.27
C SER A 43 15.43 32.45 11.95
N ASN A 44 16.52 33.20 12.10
CA ASN A 44 16.47 34.56 12.69
C ASN A 44 16.13 35.65 11.66
N LEU A 45 16.20 35.30 10.37
CA LEU A 45 15.85 36.17 9.24
C LEU A 45 14.94 35.36 8.31
N GLN A 46 15.29 35.25 7.03
CA GLN A 46 14.57 34.48 6.03
C GLN A 46 15.43 33.31 5.55
N SER A 47 14.92 32.09 5.69
CA SER A 47 15.55 30.87 5.18
C SER A 47 14.66 30.18 4.17
N SER A 48 15.28 29.57 3.15
CA SER A 48 14.55 28.76 2.18
C SER A 48 14.27 27.37 2.73
N PHE A 49 13.14 26.77 2.35
CA PHE A 49 12.79 25.39 2.67
C PHE A 49 12.34 24.62 1.43
N ILE A 50 12.49 23.30 1.51
CA ILE A 50 11.84 22.33 0.64
C ILE A 50 11.08 21.39 1.57
N TYR A 51 9.76 21.38 1.45
CA TYR A 51 8.87 20.54 2.22
C TYR A 51 8.28 19.47 1.31
N LYS A 52 8.36 18.20 1.75
CA LYS A 52 7.81 17.07 1.02
C LYS A 52 6.62 16.52 1.81
N LEU A 53 5.41 16.71 1.27
CA LEU A 53 4.20 16.11 1.79
C LEU A 53 3.94 14.78 1.08
N SER A 54 3.95 13.70 1.86
CA SER A 54 3.65 12.34 1.40
C SER A 54 2.28 11.91 1.91
N GLN A 55 1.54 11.12 1.11
CA GLN A 55 0.31 10.47 1.58
C GLN A 55 0.59 9.38 2.62
N CYS A 56 1.80 8.83 2.61
CA CYS A 56 2.28 7.82 3.55
C CYS A 56 3.20 8.52 4.57
N THR A 57 2.76 8.60 5.82
CA THR A 57 3.45 9.30 6.91
C THR A 57 4.23 8.37 7.84
N GLY A 58 4.33 7.07 7.50
CA GLY A 58 4.96 6.05 8.34
C GLY A 58 5.66 4.94 7.57
N THR A 59 5.93 3.83 8.24
CA THR A 59 6.43 2.60 7.62
C THR A 59 5.29 1.88 6.91
N PRO A 60 5.45 1.45 5.64
CA PRO A 60 4.43 0.66 4.97
C PRO A 60 3.99 -0.58 5.76
N PRO A 61 2.70 -0.96 5.68
CA PRO A 61 2.21 -2.19 6.31
C PRO A 61 2.92 -3.42 5.71
N LEU A 62 3.05 -4.49 6.49
CA LEU A 62 3.46 -5.79 5.96
C LEU A 62 2.23 -6.54 5.46
N VAL A 63 1.92 -6.40 4.17
CA VAL A 63 0.76 -7.08 3.59
C VAL A 63 1.12 -8.54 3.32
N ASN A 64 0.28 -9.47 3.78
CA ASN A 64 0.41 -10.89 3.47
C ASN A 64 -0.84 -11.37 2.74
N ALA A 65 -0.65 -12.31 1.82
CA ALA A 65 -1.74 -13.02 1.14
C ALA A 65 -1.51 -14.52 1.25
N SER A 66 -2.57 -15.26 1.58
CA SER A 66 -2.52 -16.73 1.68
C SER A 66 -3.78 -17.36 1.10
N SER A 67 -3.66 -18.62 0.71
CA SER A 67 -4.78 -19.45 0.26
C SER A 67 -5.00 -20.55 1.30
N ASN A 68 -6.25 -20.84 1.66
CA ASN A 68 -6.54 -21.97 2.55
C ASN A 68 -6.30 -23.33 1.87
N MET A 69 -6.32 -23.37 0.54
CA MET A 69 -6.05 -24.54 -0.28
C MET A 69 -5.30 -24.12 -1.54
N THR A 70 -3.97 -24.27 -1.54
CA THR A 70 -3.08 -23.76 -2.60
C THR A 70 -3.21 -24.49 -3.94
N LEU A 71 -3.67 -25.74 -3.95
CA LEU A 71 -3.97 -26.53 -5.13
C LEU A 71 -5.44 -26.94 -5.11
N ILE A 72 -6.19 -26.55 -6.13
CA ILE A 72 -7.61 -26.90 -6.31
C ILE A 72 -7.84 -27.50 -7.69
N CYS A 73 -8.96 -28.19 -7.85
CA CYS A 73 -9.42 -28.64 -9.16
C CYS A 73 -9.96 -27.46 -9.98
N THR A 74 -10.00 -27.64 -11.29
CA THR A 74 -10.62 -26.67 -12.19
C THR A 74 -12.06 -26.34 -11.76
N GLY A 75 -12.34 -25.06 -11.52
CA GLY A 75 -13.65 -24.56 -11.10
C GLY A 75 -13.99 -24.78 -9.62
N GLU A 76 -13.15 -25.45 -8.83
CA GLU A 76 -13.31 -25.48 -7.38
C GLU A 76 -13.07 -24.11 -6.76
N SER A 77 -13.59 -23.90 -5.54
CA SER A 77 -13.41 -22.66 -4.81
C SER A 77 -12.29 -22.76 -3.78
N SER A 78 -11.48 -21.70 -3.69
CA SER A 78 -10.55 -21.48 -2.59
C SER A 78 -10.80 -20.12 -1.93
N THR A 79 -10.47 -20.01 -0.65
CA THR A 79 -10.57 -18.77 0.13
C THR A 79 -9.19 -18.17 0.29
N LEU A 80 -8.97 -17.02 -0.33
CA LEU A 80 -7.78 -16.21 -0.15
C LEU A 80 -7.98 -15.24 1.02
N SER A 81 -6.97 -15.11 1.87
CA SER A 81 -6.96 -14.22 3.03
C SER A 81 -5.83 -13.20 2.90
N ALA A 82 -6.15 -11.93 3.17
CA ALA A 82 -5.18 -10.84 3.27
C ALA A 82 -5.09 -10.33 4.72
N THR A 83 -3.87 -10.02 5.17
CA THR A 83 -3.61 -9.48 6.51
C THR A 83 -2.56 -8.37 6.48
N GLY A 84 -2.44 -7.63 7.57
CA GLY A 84 -1.37 -6.65 7.80
C GLY A 84 -1.71 -5.20 7.43
N ALA A 85 -2.87 -4.93 6.86
CA ALA A 85 -3.35 -3.60 6.52
C ALA A 85 -4.77 -3.31 7.08
N ASN A 86 -5.20 -2.05 6.98
CA ASN A 86 -6.52 -1.60 7.42
C ASN A 86 -7.61 -1.82 6.34
N SER A 87 -7.26 -1.64 5.07
CA SER A 87 -8.15 -1.89 3.92
C SER A 87 -7.41 -2.63 2.82
N TYR A 88 -8.16 -3.33 1.96
CA TYR A 88 -7.62 -4.23 0.93
C TYR A 88 -8.30 -4.01 -0.42
N TRP A 89 -7.56 -4.20 -1.51
CA TRP A 89 -8.04 -4.22 -2.89
C TRP A 89 -7.34 -5.31 -3.68
N TRP A 90 -8.12 -6.28 -4.13
CA TRP A 90 -7.67 -7.36 -4.99
C TRP A 90 -7.78 -6.96 -6.45
N ASN A 91 -6.90 -7.50 -7.30
CA ASN A 91 -6.90 -7.26 -8.75
C ASN A 91 -8.18 -7.73 -9.48
N ASN A 92 -9.02 -8.54 -8.84
CA ASN A 92 -10.34 -8.96 -9.33
C ASN A 92 -11.49 -8.09 -8.79
N GLY A 93 -11.20 -6.96 -8.14
CA GLY A 93 -12.18 -5.98 -7.68
C GLY A 93 -12.76 -6.24 -6.28
N ILE A 94 -12.34 -7.31 -5.59
CA ILE A 94 -12.75 -7.57 -4.21
C ILE A 94 -12.03 -6.57 -3.27
N THR A 95 -12.76 -5.99 -2.31
CA THR A 95 -12.21 -5.00 -1.37
C THR A 95 -12.22 -5.45 0.10
N SER A 96 -12.44 -6.75 0.32
CA SER A 96 -12.43 -7.36 1.66
C SER A 96 -11.09 -8.03 1.95
N SER A 97 -10.81 -8.28 3.22
CA SER A 97 -9.69 -9.14 3.64
C SER A 97 -9.86 -10.60 3.20
N ILE A 98 -11.08 -11.00 2.84
CA ILE A 98 -11.41 -12.33 2.33
C ILE A 98 -11.84 -12.24 0.86
N ASN A 99 -11.24 -13.07 0.01
CA ASN A 99 -11.55 -13.21 -1.41
C ASN A 99 -11.77 -14.68 -1.76
N ILE A 100 -13.02 -15.05 -2.08
CA ILE A 100 -13.37 -16.41 -2.49
C ILE A 100 -13.28 -16.47 -4.01
N VAL A 101 -12.44 -17.38 -4.52
CA VAL A 101 -12.10 -17.47 -5.94
C VAL A 101 -12.37 -18.87 -6.48
N SER A 102 -12.80 -18.96 -7.73
CA SER A 102 -12.98 -20.23 -8.46
C SER A 102 -12.32 -20.21 -9.83
N PRO A 103 -10.98 -20.10 -9.90
CA PRO A 103 -10.26 -20.06 -11.17
C PRO A 103 -10.30 -21.41 -11.90
N THR A 104 -10.25 -21.37 -13.23
CA THR A 104 -10.13 -22.55 -14.10
C THR A 104 -8.70 -22.79 -14.58
N LEU A 105 -7.80 -21.83 -14.34
CA LEU A 105 -6.38 -21.88 -14.67
C LEU A 105 -5.57 -21.33 -13.49
N THR A 106 -4.34 -21.80 -13.33
CA THR A 106 -3.43 -21.27 -12.31
C THR A 106 -3.32 -19.75 -12.44
N THR A 107 -3.71 -19.02 -11.40
CA THR A 107 -3.90 -17.57 -11.44
C THR A 107 -3.18 -16.90 -10.27
N ASN A 108 -2.51 -15.79 -10.56
CA ASN A 108 -1.93 -14.91 -9.54
C ASN A 108 -2.95 -13.87 -9.11
N TYR A 109 -3.25 -13.85 -7.82
CA TYR A 109 -4.07 -12.83 -7.19
C TYR A 109 -3.16 -11.84 -6.46
N ILE A 110 -3.33 -10.57 -6.77
CA ILE A 110 -2.54 -9.47 -6.20
C ILE A 110 -3.47 -8.69 -5.28
N VAL A 111 -3.08 -8.53 -4.02
CA VAL A 111 -3.78 -7.68 -3.05
C VAL A 111 -2.92 -6.48 -2.72
N THR A 112 -3.51 -5.29 -2.82
CA THR A 112 -2.97 -4.05 -2.27
C THR A 112 -3.61 -3.82 -0.91
N GLY A 113 -2.81 -3.61 0.12
CA GLY A 113 -3.27 -3.19 1.44
C GLY A 113 -2.92 -1.73 1.72
N LEU A 114 -3.77 -0.99 2.41
CA LEU A 114 -3.52 0.37 2.89
C LEU A 114 -3.68 0.43 4.41
N ASP A 115 -2.75 1.05 5.10
CA ASP A 115 -2.84 1.28 6.55
C ASP A 115 -3.57 2.61 6.88
N LEU A 116 -3.69 2.92 8.17
CA LEU A 116 -4.30 4.17 8.64
C LEU A 116 -3.43 5.41 8.39
N ASN A 117 -2.15 5.24 8.09
CA ASN A 117 -1.19 6.32 7.80
C ASN A 117 -1.08 6.60 6.29
N GLY A 118 -1.97 6.02 5.47
CA GLY A 118 -1.97 6.19 4.02
C GLY A 118 -0.84 5.45 3.30
N CYS A 119 -0.13 4.56 3.99
CA CYS A 119 0.92 3.74 3.42
C CYS A 119 0.35 2.45 2.85
N SER A 120 0.80 2.07 1.66
CA SER A 120 0.35 0.87 0.98
C SER A 120 1.48 -0.11 0.73
N ASP A 121 1.16 -1.39 0.74
CA ASP A 121 2.03 -2.48 0.30
C ASP A 121 1.21 -3.53 -0.49
N THR A 122 1.88 -4.40 -1.23
CA THR A 122 1.24 -5.42 -2.06
C THR A 122 1.75 -6.82 -1.75
N ALA A 123 0.84 -7.80 -1.72
CA ALA A 123 1.19 -9.21 -1.66
C ALA A 123 0.60 -9.97 -2.85
N ILE A 124 1.25 -11.08 -3.19
CA ILE A 124 0.82 -11.98 -4.26
C ILE A 124 0.55 -13.35 -3.65
N VAL A 125 -0.57 -13.96 -4.03
CA VAL A 125 -0.87 -15.37 -3.79
C VAL A 125 -1.18 -16.06 -5.13
N THR A 126 -0.49 -17.16 -5.40
CA THR A 126 -0.74 -17.98 -6.59
C THR A 126 -1.71 -19.08 -6.21
N GLN A 127 -2.89 -19.10 -6.84
CA GLN A 127 -3.82 -20.21 -6.74
C GLN A 127 -3.50 -21.20 -7.86
N ILE A 128 -2.99 -22.37 -7.50
CA ILE A 128 -2.66 -23.43 -8.45
C ILE A 128 -3.94 -24.20 -8.76
N VAL A 129 -4.16 -24.47 -10.05
CA VAL A 129 -5.31 -25.22 -10.57
C VAL A 129 -4.81 -26.38 -11.41
N ASP A 130 -5.37 -27.56 -11.16
CA ASP A 130 -5.16 -28.79 -11.93
C ASP A 130 -6.51 -29.33 -12.45
N GLU A 131 -6.50 -30.18 -13.47
CA GLU A 131 -7.72 -30.77 -14.05
C GLU A 131 -8.36 -31.84 -13.15
N CYS A 132 -7.72 -32.16 -12.01
CA CYS A 132 -8.16 -33.20 -11.08
C CYS A 132 -8.61 -34.45 -11.78
N ILE A 133 -7.66 -35.01 -12.51
CA ILE A 133 -7.73 -36.38 -12.98
C ILE A 133 -7.73 -37.22 -11.70
N GLY A 134 -8.91 -37.57 -11.18
CA GLY A 134 -9.03 -38.36 -9.97
C GLY A 134 -8.22 -39.67 -10.07
N ILE A 135 -8.19 -40.45 -8.99
CA ILE A 135 -7.59 -41.80 -8.88
C ILE A 135 -7.96 -42.82 -9.99
N ASN A 136 -8.78 -42.44 -10.98
CA ASN A 136 -9.18 -43.24 -12.14
C ASN A 136 -8.03 -43.57 -13.13
N GLU A 137 -6.80 -43.07 -12.93
CA GLU A 137 -5.62 -43.49 -13.71
C GLU A 137 -4.72 -44.50 -12.99
N LEU A 138 -4.97 -44.85 -11.72
CA LEU A 138 -4.17 -45.85 -10.99
C LEU A 138 -4.60 -47.31 -11.23
N GLU A 139 -5.73 -47.57 -11.90
CA GLU A 139 -6.19 -48.95 -12.22
C GLU A 139 -5.84 -49.42 -13.65
N LYS A 140 -5.04 -48.66 -14.42
CA LYS A 140 -4.58 -49.08 -15.77
C LYS A 140 -3.17 -49.69 -15.81
N ARG A 141 -2.67 -50.22 -14.68
CA ARG A 141 -1.41 -50.99 -14.63
C ARG A 141 -1.62 -52.41 -14.18
#